data_AF-A0AA36HC52-F1
#
_entry.id   AF-A0AA36HC52-F1
#
_cell.length_a   1.000
_cell.length_b   1.000
_cell.length_c   1.000
_cell.angle_alpha   90.00
_cell.angle_beta   90.00
_cell.angle_gamma   90.00
#
_symmetry.space_group_name_H-M   'P 1'
#
loop_
_entity.id
_entity.type
_entity.pdbx_description
1 polymer ?
#
loop_
_entity_poly.entity_id
_entity_poly.type
_entity_poly.pdbx_seq_one_letter_code
_entity_poly.pdbx_strand_id
1 'polypeptide(L)'
;MALLQHVVIALASICLTWAIHCYEADHGENKVVKTCPEGNHCTNLTEYNNSSTLHYYSCAEEPCTDGCNEISDMATFCCCSTDLCNEAMELTSNMPALLAISVIILSLLLCDANYF
;
A
#
# COMPACT_ATOMS: atom_id res chain seq x y z
N MET A 1 12.38 -3.65 40.37
CA MET A 1 12.25 -4.90 39.58
C MET A 1 11.01 -4.93 38.70
N ALA A 2 9.85 -4.40 39.15
CA ALA A 2 8.63 -4.34 38.32
C ALA A 2 8.79 -3.51 37.03
N LEU A 3 9.49 -2.36 37.07
CA LEU A 3 9.65 -1.48 35.90
C LEU A 3 10.36 -2.18 34.71
N LEU A 4 11.35 -3.01 35.00
CA LEU A 4 12.11 -3.75 33.98
C LEU A 4 11.24 -4.79 33.26
N GLN A 5 10.35 -5.47 33.99
CA GLN A 5 9.40 -6.43 33.40
C GLN A 5 8.41 -5.77 32.43
N HIS A 6 7.90 -4.58 32.75
CA HIS A 6 6.96 -3.88 31.88
C HIS A 6 7.63 -3.39 30.60
N VAL A 7 8.89 -2.94 30.69
CA VAL A 7 9.70 -2.55 29.52
C VAL A 7 9.97 -3.76 28.60
N VAL A 8 10.29 -4.92 29.18
CA VAL A 8 10.54 -6.15 28.41
C VAL A 8 9.27 -6.65 27.70
N ILE A 9 8.10 -6.58 28.35
CA ILE A 9 6.82 -6.96 27.75
C ILE A 9 6.43 -5.99 26.63
N ALA A 10 6.62 -4.68 26.84
CA ALA A 10 6.34 -3.66 25.83
C ALA A 10 7.25 -3.80 24.61
N LEU A 11 8.55 -4.06 24.79
CA LEU A 11 9.46 -4.34 23.67
C LEU A 11 9.09 -5.62 22.91
N ALA A 12 8.63 -6.67 23.61
CA ALA A 12 8.22 -7.92 22.97
C ALA A 12 6.97 -7.77 22.10
N SER A 13 6.07 -6.82 22.43
CA SER A 13 4.86 -6.56 21.64
C SER A 13 5.09 -5.77 20.33
N ILE A 14 6.27 -5.15 20.16
CA ILE A 14 6.57 -4.33 18.97
C ILE A 14 6.95 -5.19 17.74
N CYS A 15 7.19 -6.49 17.92
CA CYS A 15 7.54 -7.41 16.84
C CYS A 15 6.34 -8.10 16.17
N LEU A 16 5.11 -7.57 16.31
CA LEU A 16 4.01 -8.02 15.45
C LEU A 16 4.38 -7.63 14.02
N THR A 17 4.84 -8.59 13.23
CA THR A 17 5.11 -8.46 11.81
C THR A 17 3.84 -7.99 11.12
N TRP A 18 3.87 -6.79 10.53
CA TRP A 18 2.72 -6.25 9.80
C TRP A 18 2.62 -7.04 8.49
N ALA A 19 1.89 -8.15 8.51
CA ALA A 19 1.49 -8.82 7.29
C ALA A 19 0.47 -7.91 6.59
N ILE A 20 0.76 -7.55 5.34
CA ILE A 20 -0.14 -6.72 4.56
C ILE A 20 -1.28 -7.56 3.99
N HIS A 21 -2.39 -6.92 3.68
CA HIS A 21 -3.51 -7.51 2.97
C HIS A 21 -3.52 -7.06 1.52
N CYS A 22 -3.76 -7.96 0.59
CA CYS A 22 -3.88 -7.65 -0.83
C CYS A 22 -5.16 -8.25 -1.39
N TYR A 23 -5.67 -7.70 -2.49
CA TYR A 23 -6.66 -8.39 -3.28
C TYR A 23 -6.01 -9.56 -4.03
N GLU A 24 -6.73 -10.67 -4.12
CA GLU A 24 -6.41 -11.82 -4.97
C GLU A 24 -7.61 -12.08 -5.88
N ALA A 25 -7.36 -12.15 -7.18
CA ALA A 25 -8.35 -12.50 -8.20
C ALA A 25 -7.64 -12.82 -9.51
N ASP A 26 -8.24 -13.72 -10.27
CA ASP A 26 -7.81 -14.09 -11.61
C ASP A 26 -8.90 -13.69 -12.63
N HIS A 27 -8.52 -13.21 -13.81
CA HIS A 27 -9.40 -13.00 -14.96
C HIS A 27 -10.84 -12.49 -14.69
N GLY A 28 -11.01 -11.38 -13.97
CA GLY A 28 -12.35 -10.79 -13.74
C GLY A 28 -13.25 -11.60 -12.79
N GLU A 29 -12.68 -12.55 -12.06
CA GLU A 29 -13.31 -13.16 -10.89
C GLU A 29 -13.52 -12.14 -9.76
N ASN A 30 -14.33 -12.52 -8.77
CA ASN A 30 -14.55 -11.70 -7.59
C ASN A 30 -13.25 -11.57 -6.79
N LYS A 31 -12.84 -10.33 -6.51
CA LYS A 31 -11.71 -10.04 -5.64
C LYS A 31 -11.96 -10.61 -4.25
N VAL A 32 -10.99 -11.37 -3.73
CA VAL A 32 -10.94 -11.78 -2.33
C VAL A 32 -9.79 -11.08 -1.63
N VAL A 33 -9.95 -10.80 -0.34
CA VAL A 33 -8.86 -10.21 0.46
C VAL A 33 -8.04 -11.34 1.06
N LYS A 34 -6.72 -11.28 0.89
CA LYS A 34 -5.76 -12.26 1.42
C LYS A 34 -4.66 -11.57 2.20
N THR A 35 -4.31 -12.16 3.35
CA THR A 35 -3.14 -11.76 4.12
C THR A 35 -1.89 -12.34 3.46
N CYS A 36 -0.86 -11.52 3.26
CA CYS A 36 0.41 -11.90 2.66
C CYS A 36 1.46 -12.14 3.76
N PRO A 37 1.75 -13.41 4.14
CA PRO A 37 2.71 -13.71 5.20
C PRO A 37 4.16 -13.60 4.75
N GLU A 38 4.43 -13.81 3.45
CA GLU A 38 5.79 -13.85 2.88
C GLU A 38 6.15 -12.59 2.09
N GLY A 39 5.14 -11.88 1.60
CA GLY A 39 5.29 -10.68 0.77
C GLY A 39 4.88 -9.41 1.51
N ASN A 40 5.70 -8.36 1.36
CA ASN A 40 5.39 -7.01 1.86
C ASN A 40 4.84 -6.09 0.77
N HIS A 41 4.48 -6.64 -0.40
CA HIS A 41 3.93 -5.88 -1.51
C HIS A 41 2.73 -6.60 -2.14
N CYS A 42 1.78 -5.82 -2.63
CA CYS A 42 0.70 -6.28 -3.49
C CYS A 42 1.06 -6.02 -4.95
N THR A 43 0.57 -6.87 -5.83
CA THR A 43 0.76 -6.76 -7.28
C THR A 43 -0.57 -6.70 -8.01
N ASN A 44 -0.56 -5.98 -9.13
CA ASN A 44 -1.64 -5.94 -10.11
C ASN A 44 -1.03 -6.04 -11.52
N LEU A 45 -1.40 -7.07 -12.27
CA LEU A 45 -1.13 -7.16 -13.70
C LEU A 45 -2.42 -6.80 -14.44
N THR A 46 -2.33 -5.82 -15.33
CA THR A 46 -3.42 -5.42 -16.21
C THR A 46 -3.04 -5.78 -17.64
N GLU A 47 -3.83 -6.63 -18.30
CA GLU A 47 -3.68 -7.01 -19.70
C GLU A 47 -4.79 -6.40 -20.55
N TYR A 48 -4.40 -5.78 -21.66
CA TYR A 48 -5.29 -5.13 -22.61
C TYR A 48 -5.47 -6.04 -23.83
N ASN A 49 -6.63 -6.67 -23.93
CA ASN A 49 -7.09 -7.31 -25.16
C ASN A 49 -8.01 -6.32 -25.89
N ASN A 50 -8.02 -6.31 -27.22
CA ASN A 50 -8.73 -5.33 -28.07
C ASN A 50 -10.22 -5.12 -27.71
N SER A 51 -10.84 -6.04 -26.97
CA SER A 51 -12.24 -5.97 -26.51
C SER A 51 -12.42 -6.00 -24.98
N SER A 52 -11.36 -6.18 -24.19
CA SER A 52 -11.46 -6.39 -22.74
C SER A 52 -10.17 -6.11 -21.99
N THR A 53 -10.29 -5.52 -20.82
CA THR A 53 -9.19 -5.40 -19.86
C THR A 53 -9.29 -6.53 -18.85
N LEU A 54 -8.21 -7.29 -18.67
CA LEU A 54 -8.09 -8.35 -17.68
C LEU A 54 -7.19 -7.85 -16.55
N HIS A 55 -7.56 -8.17 -15.31
CA HIS A 55 -6.79 -7.82 -14.13
C HIS A 55 -6.47 -9.06 -13.31
N TYR A 56 -5.23 -9.15 -12.86
CA TYR A 56 -4.74 -10.18 -11.96
C TYR A 56 -4.21 -9.49 -10.72
N TYR A 57 -4.69 -9.91 -9.55
CA TYR A 57 -4.32 -9.34 -8.27
C TYR A 57 -3.67 -10.43 -7.44
N SER A 58 -2.54 -10.13 -6.78
CA SER A 58 -1.87 -11.09 -5.91
C SER A 58 -0.99 -10.42 -4.86
N CYS A 59 -0.48 -11.22 -3.92
CA CYS A 59 0.70 -10.87 -3.13
C CYS A 59 1.95 -11.01 -4.02
N ALA A 60 2.94 -10.13 -3.84
CA ALA A 60 4.23 -10.28 -4.50
C ALA A 60 5.03 -11.43 -3.87
N GLU A 61 5.52 -12.36 -4.68
CA GLU A 61 6.43 -13.43 -4.22
C GLU A 61 7.85 -12.91 -3.97
N GLU A 62 8.28 -11.91 -4.77
CA GLU A 62 9.56 -11.23 -4.62
C GLU A 62 9.34 -9.74 -4.31
N PRO A 63 10.26 -9.09 -3.57
CA PRO A 63 10.19 -7.65 -3.36
C PRO A 63 10.27 -6.90 -4.69
N CYS A 64 9.29 -6.05 -4.94
CA CYS A 64 9.22 -5.16 -6.10
C CYS A 64 9.23 -3.69 -5.66
N THR A 65 9.47 -2.79 -6.62
CA THR A 65 9.46 -1.34 -6.36
C THR A 65 8.06 -0.79 -6.57
N ASP A 66 7.59 0.01 -5.62
CA ASP A 66 6.31 0.70 -5.72
C ASP A 66 6.19 1.51 -7.02
N GLY A 67 5.07 1.32 -7.73
CA GLY A 67 4.78 1.98 -8.99
C GLY A 67 4.23 1.02 -10.05
N CYS A 68 4.02 1.55 -11.25
CA CYS A 68 3.52 0.82 -12.42
C CYS A 68 4.51 0.93 -13.56
N ASN A 69 4.76 -0.18 -14.25
CA ASN A 69 5.60 -0.24 -15.44
C ASN A 69 4.86 -0.96 -16.56
N GLU A 70 4.91 -0.40 -17.76
CA GLU A 70 4.48 -1.09 -18.98
C GLU A 70 5.49 -2.20 -19.27
N ILE A 71 5.01 -3.45 -19.32
CA ILE A 71 5.83 -4.60 -19.69
C ILE A 71 5.66 -4.95 -21.17
N SER A 72 4.56 -4.49 -21.78
CA SER A 72 4.33 -4.51 -23.22
C SER A 72 3.24 -3.51 -23.61
N ASP A 73 3.05 -3.28 -24.91
CA ASP A 73 1.95 -2.46 -25.45
C ASP A 73 0.55 -2.95 -25.01
N MET A 74 0.47 -4.20 -24.52
CA MET A 74 -0.77 -4.84 -24.09
C MET A 74 -0.76 -5.20 -22.60
N ALA A 75 0.23 -4.78 -21.81
CA ALA A 75 0.25 -5.13 -20.40
C ALA A 75 1.01 -4.13 -19.51
N THR A 76 0.43 -3.84 -18.35
CA THR A 76 1.01 -3.01 -17.29
C THR A 76 1.11 -3.82 -16.00
N PHE A 77 2.28 -3.80 -15.37
CA PHE A 77 2.53 -4.44 -14.09
C PHE A 77 2.73 -3.37 -13.01
N CYS A 78 1.99 -3.48 -11.91
CA CYS A 78 2.05 -2.57 -10.80
C CYS A 78 2.36 -3.29 -9.48
N CYS A 79 3.08 -2.60 -8.61
CA CYS A 79 3.49 -3.05 -7.28
C CYS A 79 3.29 -1.93 -6.25
N CYS A 80 2.88 -2.29 -5.03
CA CYS A 80 2.68 -1.32 -3.95
C CYS A 80 2.80 -1.96 -2.55
N SER A 81 3.24 -1.20 -1.55
CA SER A 81 3.59 -1.74 -0.23
C SER A 81 2.56 -1.46 0.89
N THR A 82 1.32 -1.09 0.57
CA THR A 82 0.29 -0.75 1.57
C THR A 82 -0.92 -1.67 1.50
N ASP A 83 -1.68 -1.78 2.59
CA ASP A 83 -2.88 -2.62 2.62
C ASP A 83 -3.86 -2.28 1.49
N LEU A 84 -4.26 -3.33 0.75
CA LEU A 84 -5.26 -3.34 -0.31
C LEU A 84 -4.98 -2.37 -1.46
N CYS A 85 -3.71 -1.98 -1.65
CA CYS A 85 -3.33 -0.96 -2.63
C CYS A 85 -3.47 -1.40 -4.10
N ASN A 86 -3.52 -2.71 -4.36
CA ASN A 86 -3.54 -3.24 -5.71
C ASN A 86 -4.90 -3.08 -6.42
N GLU A 87 -5.95 -2.57 -5.76
CA GLU A 87 -7.25 -2.32 -6.39
C GLU A 87 -7.30 -1.08 -7.28
N ALA A 88 -6.65 0.02 -6.87
CA ALA A 88 -6.83 1.35 -7.47
C ALA A 88 -5.57 1.86 -8.18
N MET A 89 -4.79 0.96 -8.77
CA MET A 89 -3.60 1.34 -9.54
C MET A 89 -3.99 1.78 -10.96
N GLU A 90 -4.95 2.69 -11.06
CA GLU A 90 -5.09 3.50 -12.27
C GLU A 90 -3.93 4.49 -12.28
N LEU A 91 -3.25 4.64 -13.42
CA LEU A 91 -2.18 5.60 -13.69
C LEU A 91 -2.57 7.02 -13.27
N THR A 92 -2.51 7.30 -11.98
CA THR A 92 -2.74 8.62 -11.41
C THR A 92 -1.54 8.92 -10.55
N SER A 93 -0.68 9.76 -11.11
CA SER A 93 0.39 10.46 -10.43
C SER A 93 -0.19 11.16 -9.19
N ASN A 94 -0.21 10.45 -8.06
CA ASN A 94 -0.71 10.97 -6.79
C ASN A 94 0.37 11.80 -6.11
N MET A 95 0.72 12.92 -6.73
CA MET A 95 1.43 14.05 -6.14
C MET A 95 0.44 15.21 -5.91
N PRO A 96 -0.54 15.08 -4.99
CA PRO A 96 -0.82 16.27 -4.16
C PRO A 96 -1.16 16.00 -2.68
N ALA A 97 -1.29 14.76 -2.22
CA ALA A 97 -1.78 14.49 -0.86
C ALA A 97 -0.81 14.95 0.25
N LEU A 98 0.51 14.93 0.01
CA LEU A 98 1.51 15.41 0.96
C LEU A 98 1.53 16.94 1.12
N LEU A 99 1.13 17.70 0.09
CA LEU A 99 1.09 19.16 0.17
C LEU A 99 -0.07 19.64 1.07
N ALA A 100 -1.22 18.96 1.04
CA ALA A 100 -2.36 19.31 1.87
C ALA A 100 -2.06 19.17 3.38
N ILE A 101 -1.30 18.14 3.77
CA ILE A 101 -0.92 17.90 5.17
C ILE A 101 0.05 19.00 5.67
N SER A 102 0.98 19.46 4.81
CA SER A 102 1.93 20.52 5.17
C SER A 102 1.27 21.87 5.44
N VAL A 103 0.20 22.21 4.70
CA VAL A 103 -0.56 23.47 4.89
C VAL A 103 -1.38 23.42 6.18
N ILE A 104 -1.95 22.27 6.54
CA ILE A 104 -2.72 22.09 7.78
C ILE A 104 -1.81 22.21 9.01
N ILE A 105 -0.61 21.60 8.96
CA ILE A 105 0.36 21.70 10.08
C ILE A 105 0.85 23.14 10.26
N LEU A 106 1.12 23.87 9.17
CA LEU A 106 1.56 25.27 9.22
C LEU A 106 0.46 26.20 9.78
N SER A 107 -0.81 25.95 9.44
CA SER A 107 -1.93 26.74 9.94
C SER A 107 -2.27 26.44 11.41
N LEU A 108 -2.05 25.22 11.90
CA LEU A 108 -2.13 24.91 13.33
C LEU A 108 -1.00 25.58 14.13
N LEU A 109 0.24 25.55 13.64
CA LEU A 109 1.38 26.20 14.29
C LEU A 109 1.26 27.74 14.36
N LEU A 110 0.60 28.38 13.39
CA LEU A 110 0.33 29.82 13.39
C LEU A 110 -0.89 30.21 14.27
N CYS A 111 -1.75 29.25 14.62
CA CYS A 111 -2.88 29.49 15.51
C CYS A 111 -2.42 29.54 16.97
N ASP A 112 -1.48 28.68 17.37
CA ASP A 112 -0.90 28.69 18.72
C ASP A 112 0.00 29.91 18.98
N ALA A 113 0.56 30.53 17.94
CA ALA A 113 1.45 31.68 18.07
C ALA A 113 0.73 33.04 18.30
N ASN A 114 -0.60 33.09 18.21
CA ASN A 114 -1.39 34.32 18.39
C ASN A 114 -2.15 34.38 19.73
N TYR A 115 -1.90 33.45 20.65
CA TYR A 115 -2.43 33.44 22.01
C TYR A 115 -1.33 33.69 23.05
N PHE A 116 -0.59 34.81 22.91
CA PHE A 116 0.17 35.44 23.99
C PHE A 116 0.23 36.95 23.83
#